data_AF-A0A938B6G2-F1
#
_entry.id   AF-A0A938B6G2-F1
#
_cell.length_a   1.000
_cell.length_b   1.000
_cell.length_c   1.000
_cell.angle_alpha   90.00
_cell.angle_beta   90.00
_cell.angle_gamma   90.00
#
_symmetry.space_group_name_H-M   'P 1'
#
loop_
_entity.id
_entity.type
_entity.pdbx_description
1 polymer ?
#
loop_
_entity_poly.entity_id
_entity_poly.type
_entity_poly.pdbx_seq_one_letter_code
_entity_poly.pdbx_strand_id
1 'polypeptide(L)' 'ELPDMVEIRVWDSNSDMRYMVLPERPAGTEHLSETELRDLVTRDAMIGVARIATPAPAAQR' A
#
# COMPACT_ATOMS: atom_id res chain seq x y z
N GLU A 1 -12.68 4.59 2.88
CA GLU A 1 -13.37 3.74 3.88
C GLU A 1 -12.91 2.29 3.69
N LEU A 2 -12.93 1.51 4.77
CA LEU A 2 -12.54 0.09 4.76
C LEU A 2 -13.80 -0.78 4.91
N PRO A 3 -13.88 -1.96 4.25
CA PRO A 3 -14.95 -2.91 4.49
C PRO A 3 -14.99 -3.37 5.95
N ASP A 4 -16.17 -3.65 6.49
CA ASP A 4 -16.37 -4.07 7.89
C ASP A 4 -15.62 -5.35 8.28
N MET A 5 -15.31 -6.21 7.29
CA MET A 5 -14.56 -7.45 7.50
C MET A 5 -13.04 -7.21 7.68
N VAL A 6 -12.55 -5.98 7.42
CA VAL A 6 -11.13 -5.67 7.54
C VAL A 6 -10.80 -5.29 8.98
N GLU A 7 -9.97 -6.12 9.63
CA GLU A 7 -9.43 -5.81 10.96
C GLU A 7 -8.44 -4.64 10.88
N ILE A 8 -8.61 -3.66 11.76
CA ILE A 8 -7.68 -2.54 11.92
C ILE A 8 -6.82 -2.77 13.16
N ARG A 9 -5.50 -2.82 12.99
CA ARG A 9 -4.52 -2.90 14.07
C ARG A 9 -3.71 -1.62 14.12
N VAL A 10 -3.74 -0.94 15.27
CA VAL A 10 -2.97 0.28 15.51
C VAL A 10 -1.74 -0.06 16.34
N TRP A 11 -0.57 0.28 15.82
CA TRP A 11 0.71 0.11 16.51
C TRP A 11 1.16 1.46 17.07
N ASP A 12 1.09 1.62 18.38
CA ASP A 12 1.71 2.75 19.07
C ASP A 12 3.22 2.53 19.15
N SER A 13 4.00 3.40 18.51
CA SER A 13 5.46 3.30 18.44
C SER A 13 6.13 3.86 19.69
N ASN A 14 5.67 3.45 20.86
CA ASN A 14 6.36 3.72 22.12
C ASN A 14 7.63 2.83 22.20
N SER A 15 8.71 3.36 22.79
CA SER A 15 10.03 2.70 22.91
C SER A 15 10.89 2.67 21.62
N ASP A 16 11.90 1.79 21.59
CA ASP A 16 12.95 1.75 20.55
C ASP A 16 12.56 0.97 19.28
N MET A 17 11.37 0.36 19.25
CA MET A 17 10.88 -0.35 18.08
C MET A 17 10.37 0.64 17.03
N ARG A 18 10.63 0.33 15.76
CA ARG A 18 10.14 1.10 14.61
C ARG A 18 9.36 0.14 13.72
N TYR A 19 8.14 0.54 13.39
CA TYR A 19 7.26 -0.22 12.53
C TYR A 19 7.17 0.46 11.17
N MET A 20 7.03 -0.35 10.12
CA MET A 20 6.67 0.08 8.78
C MET A 20 5.56 -0.82 8.30
N VAL A 21 4.49 -0.22 7.78
CA VAL A 21 3.43 -0.98 7.10
C VAL A 21 3.98 -1.40 5.74
N LEU A 22 3.92 -2.68 5.44
CA LEU A 22 4.09 -3.18 4.07
C LEU A 22 2.71 -3.11 3.38
N PRO A 23 2.51 -2.22 2.40
CA PRO A 23 1.22 -2.11 1.74
C PRO A 23 0.91 -3.36 0.93
N GLU A 24 -0.37 -3.71 0.85
CA GLU A 24 -0.85 -4.73 -0.08
C GLU A 24 -0.58 -4.30 -1.53
N ARG A 25 -0.14 -5.25 -2.36
CA ARG A 25 0.06 -5.00 -3.79
C ARG A 25 -1.31 -4.72 -4.45
N PRO A 26 -1.49 -3.57 -5.12
CA PRO A 26 -2.74 -3.28 -5.81
C PRO A 26 -2.95 -4.23 -7.01
N ALA A 27 -4.20 -4.63 -7.24
CA ALA A 27 -4.59 -5.44 -8.40
C ALA A 27 -4.20 -4.76 -9.73
N GLY A 28 -4.03 -5.54 -10.79
CA GLY A 28 -3.72 -5.01 -12.12
C GLY A 28 -2.26 -4.58 -12.28
N THR A 29 -1.40 -4.85 -11.29
CA THR A 29 0.03 -4.54 -11.35
C THR A 29 0.90 -5.76 -11.60
N GLU A 30 0.33 -6.92 -11.92
CA GLU A 30 1.01 -8.22 -12.03
C GLU A 30 2.17 -8.20 -13.03
N HIS A 31 2.07 -7.35 -14.04
CA HIS A 31 3.03 -7.16 -15.13
C HIS A 31 4.13 -6.12 -14.84
N LEU A 32 3.99 -5.34 -13.77
CA LEU A 32 4.96 -4.30 -13.42
C LEU A 32 6.24 -4.91 -12.86
N SER A 33 7.36 -4.32 -13.23
CA SER A 33 8.68 -4.59 -12.63
C SER A 33 8.76 -4.07 -11.20
N GLU A 34 9.80 -4.48 -10.48
CA GLU A 34 10.09 -3.99 -9.13
C GLU A 34 10.22 -2.45 -9.08
N THR A 35 10.89 -1.87 -10.08
CA THR A 35 11.10 -0.42 -10.16
C THR A 35 9.76 0.31 -10.33
N GLU A 36 8.89 -0.20 -11.19
CA GLU A 36 7.56 0.37 -11.41
C GLU A 36 6.65 0.18 -10.18
N LEU A 37 6.73 -0.95 -9.49
CA LEU A 37 6.00 -1.18 -8.24
C LEU A 37 6.46 -0.23 -7.13
N ARG A 38 7.78 -0.01 -7.00
CA ARG A 38 8.34 0.93 -6.02
C ARG A 38 7.79 2.34 -6.23
N ASP A 39 7.63 2.76 -7.49
CA ASP A 39 7.14 4.10 -7.80
C ASP A 39 5.66 4.31 -7.39
N LEU A 40 4.91 3.22 -7.12
CA LEU A 40 3.57 3.29 -6.55
C LEU A 40 3.54 3.42 -5.02
N VAL A 41 4.64 3.05 -4.33
CA VAL A 41 4.69 3.02 -2.86
C VAL A 41 4.94 4.43 -2.33
N THR A 42 3.96 4.96 -1.58
CA THR A 42 4.08 6.27 -0.93
C THR A 42 4.42 6.13 0.55
N ARG A 43 4.97 7.21 1.14
CA ARG A 43 5.22 7.29 2.59
C ARG A 43 3.95 7.01 3.40
N ASP A 44 2.83 7.57 2.99
CA ASP A 44 1.56 7.43 3.71
C ASP A 44 1.04 5.99 3.70
N ALA A 45 1.27 5.27 2.59
CA ALA A 45 1.00 3.84 2.53
C ALA A 45 1.91 3.04 3.48
N MET A 46 3.18 3.42 3.59
CA MET A 46 4.13 2.79 4.53
C MET A 46 3.88 3.14 6.01
N ILE A 47 3.09 4.18 6.29
CA ILE A 47 2.62 4.52 7.65
C ILE A 47 1.29 3.83 7.95
N GLY A 48 0.51 3.47 6.93
CA GLY A 48 -0.80 2.82 7.07
C GLY A 48 -1.99 3.79 7.08
N VAL A 49 -1.80 5.04 6.65
CA VAL A 49 -2.89 6.04 6.56
C VAL A 49 -3.48 6.18 5.16
N ALA A 50 -2.87 5.52 4.16
CA ALA A 50 -3.37 5.46 2.78
C ALA A 50 -3.19 4.04 2.20
N ARG A 51 -4.02 3.66 1.23
CA ARG A 51 -3.79 2.48 0.39
C ARG A 51 -3.21 2.91 -0.94
N ILE A 52 -2.37 2.06 -1.53
CA ILE A 52 -1.91 2.27 -2.91
C ILE A 52 -3.10 2.07 -3.84
N ALA A 53 -3.37 3.06 -4.68
CA ALA A 53 -4.46 2.98 -5.65
C ALA A 53 -4.13 1.96 -6.75
N THR A 54 -5.13 1.21 -7.16
CA THR A 54 -5.09 0.41 -8.40
C THR A 54 -4.84 1.36 -9.57
N PRO A 55 -3.74 1.19 -10.34
CA PRO A 55 -3.53 1.97 -11.55
C PRO A 55 -4.70 1.75 -12.52
N ALA A 56 -5.14 2.81 -13.19
CA ALA A 56 -6.14 2.66 -14.24
C ALA A 56 -5.62 1.69 -15.31
N PRO A 57 -6.47 0.82 -15.89
CA PRO A 57 -6.03 -0.05 -16.97
C PRO A 57 -5.44 0.82 -18.08
N ALA A 58 -4.23 0.48 -18.53
CA ALA A 58 -3.60 1.18 -19.63
C ALA A 58 -4.57 1.15 -20.81
N ALA A 59 -5.05 2.32 -21.23
CA ALA A 59 -5.91 2.43 -22.40
C ALA A 59 -5.16 1.79 -23.58
N GLN A 60 -5.66 0.64 -24.03
CA GLN A 60 -5.12 -0.09 -25.16
C GLN A 60 -5.12 0.87 -26.36
N ARG A 61 -3.93 1.30 -26.78
CA ARG A 61 -3.71 1.98 -28.06
C ARG A 61 -3.27 0.96 -29.09
#